data_AF-A0A8T2BV39-F1
#
_entry.id   AF-A0A8T2BV39-F1
#
_cell.length_a   1.000
_cell.length_b   1.000
_cell.length_c   1.000
_cell.angle_alpha   90.00
_cell.angle_beta   90.00
_cell.angle_gamma   90.00
#
_symmetry.space_group_name_H-M   'P 1'
#
loop_
_entity.id
_entity.type
_entity.pdbx_description
1 polymer ?
#
loop_
_entity_poly.entity_id
_entity_poly.type
_entity_poly.pdbx_seq_one_letter_code
_entity_poly.pdbx_strand_id
1 'polypeptide(L)' 'MKSVTQFVVFCVLMFFVMHNAKVEAKDRPPVLVEFIPGKLCNPIQSRGAQQCKDETRDPYYPHCVCINVQGGHDCSCNHS' A
#
# COMPACT_ATOMS: atom_id res chain seq x y z
N MET A 1 20.68 26.11 -40.25
CA MET A 1 21.31 25.48 -39.06
C MET A 1 20.48 25.54 -37.77
N LYS A 2 19.22 26.01 -37.77
CA LYS A 2 18.36 26.09 -36.56
C LYS A 2 17.73 24.75 -36.14
N SER A 3 17.55 23.82 -37.09
CA SER A 3 16.86 22.54 -36.86
C SER A 3 17.69 21.54 -36.03
N VAL A 4 19.01 21.51 -36.24
CA VAL A 4 19.91 20.56 -35.57
C VAL A 4 20.01 20.87 -34.07
N THR A 5 20.13 22.14 -33.71
CA THR A 5 20.17 22.58 -32.31
C THR A 5 18.88 22.26 -31.57
N GLN A 6 17.73 22.41 -32.21
CA GLN A 6 16.43 22.08 -31.61
C GLN A 6 16.29 20.57 -31.32
N PHE A 7 16.78 19.73 -32.24
CA PHE A 7 16.76 18.28 -32.08
C PHE A 7 17.64 17.83 -30.91
N VAL A 8 18.85 18.39 -30.79
CA VAL A 8 19.77 18.09 -29.69
C VAL A 8 19.18 18.49 -28.34
N VAL A 9 18.54 19.66 -28.25
CA VAL A 9 17.87 20.11 -27.03
C VAL A 9 16.75 19.15 -26.62
N PHE A 10 15.93 18.69 -27.57
CA PHE A 10 14.87 17.72 -27.29
C PHE A 10 15.42 16.38 -26.79
N CYS A 11 16.50 15.87 -27.39
CA CYS A 11 17.14 14.63 -26.94
C CYS A 11 17.66 14.76 -25.50
N VAL A 12 18.36 15.86 -25.18
CA VAL A 12 18.88 16.10 -23.82
C VAL A 12 17.74 16.17 -22.80
N LEU A 13 16.65 16.86 -23.13
CA LEU A 13 15.47 16.93 -22.26
C LEU A 13 14.85 15.55 -22.02
N MET A 14 14.68 14.72 -23.05
CA MET A 14 14.16 13.36 -22.88
C MET A 14 15.09 12.49 -22.02
N PHE A 15 16.41 12.59 -22.20
CA PHE A 15 17.37 11.90 -21.35
C PHE A 15 17.27 12.35 -19.89
N PHE A 16 17.11 13.66 -19.64
CA PHE A 16 16.91 14.18 -18.29
C PHE A 16 15.62 13.65 -17.66
N VAL A 17 14.50 13.63 -18.39
CA VAL A 17 13.23 13.09 -17.90
C VAL A 17 13.37 11.60 -17.57
N MET A 18 13.98 10.82 -18.46
CA MET A 18 14.19 9.38 -18.27
C MET A 18 15.13 9.08 -17.09
N HIS A 19 16.20 9.86 -16.90
CA HIS A 19 17.13 9.68 -15.79
C HIS A 19 16.59 10.13 -14.44
N ASN A 20 15.70 11.13 -14.42
CA ASN A 20 15.11 11.64 -13.18
C ASN A 20 13.75 10.99 -12.84
N ALA A 21 13.19 10.18 -13.75
CA ALA A 21 12.00 9.38 -13.50
C ALA A 21 12.35 8.21 -12.56
N LYS A 22 12.44 8.51 -11.27
CA LYS A 22 12.50 7.48 -10.22
C LYS A 22 11.09 6.92 -10.05
N VAL A 23 10.87 5.70 -10.53
CA VAL A 23 9.65 4.93 -10.22
C VAL A 23 9.82 4.37 -8.82
N GLU A 24 9.28 5.06 -7.82
CA GLU A 24 9.18 4.53 -6.46
C GLU A 24 8.00 3.56 -6.38
N ALA A 25 8.24 2.30 -6.73
CA ALA A 25 7.36 1.23 -6.28
C ALA A 25 7.58 1.10 -4.76
N LYS A 26 6.58 1.47 -3.96
CA LYS A 26 6.60 1.16 -2.53
C LYS A 26 6.57 -0.35 -2.40
N ASP A 27 7.69 -0.94 -2.00
CA ASP A 27 7.77 -2.37 -1.68
C ASP A 27 6.89 -2.62 -0.45
N ARG A 28 5.74 -3.26 -0.68
CA ARG A 28 4.74 -3.54 0.35
C ARG A 28 4.54 -5.05 0.41
N PRO A 29 4.47 -5.63 1.62
CA PRO A 29 4.22 -7.06 1.76
C PRO A 29 2.86 -7.44 1.13
N PRO A 30 2.69 -8.67 0.64
CA PRO A 30 1.42 -9.10 0.07
C PRO A 30 0.30 -9.18 1.11
N VAL A 31 0.68 -9.41 2.38
CA VAL A 31 -0.24 -9.52 3.52
C VAL A 31 0.31 -8.70 4.68
N LEU A 32 -0.52 -7.84 5.27
CA LEU A 32 -0.29 -7.17 6.53
C LEU A 32 -0.89 -8.01 7.66
N VAL A 33 -0.11 -8.30 8.70
CA VAL A 33 -0.60 -8.97 9.92
C VAL A 33 -0.26 -8.08 11.11
N GLU A 34 -1.28 -7.65 11.83
CA GLU A 34 -1.15 -6.76 12.98
C GLU A 34 -1.95 -7.31 14.17
N PHE A 35 -1.30 -7.42 15.33
CA PHE A 35 -1.95 -7.87 16.56
C PHE A 35 -2.45 -6.68 17.37
N ILE A 36 -3.72 -6.71 17.76
CA ILE A 36 -4.36 -5.69 18.60
C ILE A 36 -4.66 -6.28 19.99
N PRO A 37 -3.95 -5.85 21.04
CA PRO A 37 -4.12 -6.40 22.38
C PRO A 37 -5.40 -5.92 23.07
N GLY A 38 -5.95 -6.76 23.94
CA GLY A 38 -7.02 -6.40 24.90
C GLY A 38 -8.41 -6.22 24.30
N LYS A 39 -8.56 -6.30 22.98
CA LYS A 39 -9.84 -6.28 22.28
C LYS A 39 -10.03 -7.56 21.50
N LEU A 40 -11.26 -8.06 21.48
CA LEU A 40 -11.65 -9.14 20.59
C LEU A 40 -12.22 -8.56 19.29
N CYS A 41 -12.27 -9.40 18.25
CA CYS A 41 -12.99 -9.14 17.03
C CYS A 41 -14.47 -8.88 17.31
N ASN A 42 -15.05 -7.99 16.50
CA ASN A 42 -16.50 -7.82 16.47
C ASN A 42 -17.17 -9.18 16.21
N PRO A 43 -18.20 -9.56 16.99
CA PRO A 43 -18.88 -10.85 16.83
C PRO A 43 -19.60 -10.97 15.48
N ILE A 44 -19.93 -9.85 14.83
CA ILE A 44 -20.46 -9.84 13.47
C ILE A 44 -19.27 -9.88 12.51
N GLN A 45 -19.14 -10.98 11.75
CA GLN A 45 -17.97 -11.24 10.88
C GLN A 45 -17.66 -10.08 9.92
N SER A 46 -18.69 -9.50 9.27
CA SER A 46 -18.51 -8.36 8.36
C SER A 46 -18.02 -7.09 9.06
N ARG A 47 -18.35 -6.92 10.34
CA ARG A 47 -17.85 -5.81 11.16
C ARG A 47 -16.45 -6.06 11.71
N GLY A 48 -16.05 -7.33 11.87
CA GLY A 48 -14.67 -7.67 12.26
C GLY A 48 -13.66 -7.23 11.19
N ALA A 49 -13.99 -7.45 9.91
CA ALA A 49 -13.18 -6.94 8.80
C ALA A 49 -13.08 -5.40 8.82
N GLN A 50 -14.19 -4.70 9.07
CA GLN A 50 -14.20 -3.23 9.16
C GLN A 50 -13.40 -2.72 10.35
N GLN A 51 -13.53 -3.35 11.51
CA GLN A 51 -12.72 -3.03 12.71
C GLN A 51 -11.23 -3.07 12.38
N CYS A 52 -10.76 -4.13 11.71
CA CYS A 52 -9.36 -4.22 11.30
C CYS A 52 -8.94 -3.12 10.32
N LYS A 53 -9.80 -2.67 9.41
CA LYS A 53 -9.49 -1.53 8.53
C LYS A 53 -9.35 -0.23 9.33
N ASP A 54 -10.20 -0.03 10.32
CA ASP A 54 -10.21 1.17 11.16
C ASP A 54 -9.00 1.21 12.13
N GLU A 55 -8.54 0.04 12.57
CA GLU A 55 -7.39 -0.12 13.48
C GLU A 55 -6.05 -0.07 12.73
N THR A 56 -5.90 -0.79 11.61
CA THR A 56 -4.66 -0.79 10.78
C THR A 56 -4.47 0.50 9.98
N ARG A 57 -5.57 1.14 9.54
CA ARG A 57 -5.60 2.41 8.78
C ARG A 57 -4.75 2.42 7.50
N ASP A 58 -4.49 1.26 6.89
CA ASP A 58 -3.78 1.19 5.61
C ASP A 58 -4.76 0.99 4.45
N PRO A 59 -5.04 2.03 3.63
CA PRO A 59 -5.94 1.91 2.48
C PRO A 59 -5.40 0.98 1.39
N TYR A 60 -4.13 0.59 1.45
CA TYR A 60 -3.56 -0.38 0.52
C TYR A 60 -4.07 -1.80 0.75
N TYR A 61 -4.61 -2.16 1.92
CA TYR A 61 -5.13 -3.50 2.15
C TYR A 61 -6.66 -3.48 2.32
N PRO A 62 -7.44 -3.41 1.22
CA PRO A 62 -8.90 -3.30 1.26
C PRO A 62 -9.62 -4.53 1.84
N HIS A 63 -8.97 -5.68 1.90
CA HIS A 63 -9.59 -6.92 2.38
C HIS A 63 -8.91 -7.34 3.67
N CYS A 64 -9.69 -7.41 4.76
CA CYS A 64 -9.20 -7.76 6.08
C CYS A 64 -10.04 -8.87 6.69
N VAL A 65 -9.39 -9.70 7.50
CA VAL A 65 -10.02 -10.71 8.36
C VAL A 65 -9.55 -10.46 9.78
N CYS A 66 -10.47 -10.60 10.73
CA CYS A 66 -10.19 -10.49 12.15
C CYS A 66 -10.25 -11.88 12.78
N ILE A 67 -9.21 -12.27 13.52
CA ILE A 67 -9.10 -13.58 14.18
C ILE A 67 -8.86 -13.35 15.67
N ASN A 68 -9.76 -13.86 16.52
CA ASN A 68 -9.54 -13.83 17.97
C ASN A 68 -8.38 -14.74 18.35
N VAL A 69 -7.45 -14.21 19.13
CA VAL A 69 -6.30 -14.96 19.66
C VAL A 69 -6.17 -14.71 21.16
N GLN A 70 -5.28 -15.45 21.84
CA GLN A 70 -5.10 -15.26 23.28
C GLN A 70 -4.63 -13.83 23.57
N GLY A 71 -5.42 -13.10 24.37
CA GLY A 71 -5.08 -11.73 24.78
C GLY A 71 -5.49 -10.62 23.82
N GLY A 72 -6.17 -10.92 22.71
CA GLY A 72 -6.62 -9.89 21.75
C GLY A 72 -7.15 -10.47 20.45
N HIS A 73 -6.82 -9.82 19.33
CA HIS A 73 -7.10 -10.33 18.00
C HIS A 73 -6.01 -9.96 17.00
N ASP A 74 -5.88 -10.77 15.95
CA ASP A 74 -5.05 -10.50 14.79
C ASP A 74 -5.89 -9.96 13.64
N CYS A 75 -5.38 -8.91 13.00
CA CYS A 75 -5.87 -8.36 11.75
C CYS A 75 -4.97 -8.83 10.62
N SER A 76 -5.48 -9.69 9.74
CA SER A 76 -4.80 -10.11 8.53
C SER A 76 -5.46 -9.44 7.33
N CYS A 77 -4.72 -8.56 6.66
CA CYS A 77 -5.21 -7.78 5.53
C CYS A 77 -4.38 -8.00 4.27
N ASN A 78 -5.03 -8.01 3.10
CA ASN A 78 -4.38 -8.19 1.81
C ASN A 78 -4.94 -7.21 0.75
N HIS A 79 -4.26 -7.14 -0.39
CA HIS A 79 -4.62 -6.27 -1.52
C HIS A 79 -5.56 -6.92 -2.55
N SER A 80 -5.89 -8.19 -2.37
CA SER A 80 -6.40 -9.09 -3.43
C SER A 80 -7.92 -9.15 -3.50
#